data_AF-A0AAE4D163-F1
#
_entry.id   AF-A0AAE4D163-F1
#
_cell.length_a   1.000
_cell.length_b   1.000
_cell.length_c   1.000
_cell.angle_alpha   90.00
_cell.angle_beta   90.00
_cell.angle_gamma   90.00
#
_symmetry.space_group_name_H-M   'P 1'
#
loop_
_entity.id
_entity.type
_entity.pdbx_description
1 polymer ?
#
loop_
_entity_poly.entity_id
_entity_poly.type
_entity_poly.pdbx_seq_one_letter_code
_entity_poly.pdbx_strand_id
1 'polypeptide(L)'
;MASTVRRLFQAAGARRHGSVKWGERIPAAGTTGVYVVALAAPTATAPISRPAVERLLAARPELAVDGRHPAVETLAERLATMWCPDEIVLYIGLAGPRSGKRGDFVSKRVAEYYRTRLGDRSPHAGGWPLKTLTVTDDLYVHYAYCDHYEDAERAMLDAFATATSSGTRATLPGGVALPFANLVGGDGRRQPHGITGAKAPRRTRTPRSGHAPQPADQSTTRVVRPVRGAQVTAEQFAARLGISGKTFRAWLRAQRLAGNPLVTGHQHRGSWLFDAEDATALEAQYRQRS
;
A
#
# COMPACT_ATOMS: atom_id res chain seq x y z
N MET A 1 -14.60 4.61 21.16
CA MET A 1 -14.05 3.55 22.02
C MET A 1 -12.82 3.04 21.29
N ALA A 2 -11.65 3.04 21.93
CA ALA A 2 -10.39 2.66 21.29
C ALA A 2 -10.50 1.38 20.44
N SER A 3 -9.78 1.37 19.33
CA SER A 3 -9.67 0.20 18.46
C SER A 3 -9.00 -0.94 19.21
N THR A 4 -9.40 -2.18 18.89
CA THR A 4 -8.70 -3.37 19.37
C THR A 4 -8.27 -4.20 18.18
N VAL A 5 -7.14 -4.87 18.30
CA VAL A 5 -6.64 -5.82 17.29
C VAL A 5 -7.74 -6.82 16.88
N ARG A 6 -8.50 -7.33 17.87
CA ARG A 6 -9.62 -8.25 17.62
C ARG A 6 -10.68 -7.63 16.71
N ARG A 7 -11.14 -6.40 17.00
CA ARG A 7 -12.16 -5.73 16.20
C ARG A 7 -11.70 -5.46 14.77
N LEU A 8 -10.43 -5.12 14.57
CA LEU A 8 -9.89 -4.90 13.23
C LEU A 8 -9.93 -6.19 12.40
N PHE A 9 -9.48 -7.32 12.96
CA PHE A 9 -9.59 -8.62 12.29
C PHE A 9 -11.04 -9.03 12.02
N GLN A 10 -11.95 -8.77 12.95
CA GLN A 10 -13.39 -8.99 12.73
C GLN A 10 -13.95 -8.15 11.58
N ALA A 11 -13.62 -6.85 11.54
CA ALA A 11 -14.05 -5.96 10.46
C ALA A 11 -13.55 -6.40 9.08
N ALA A 12 -12.36 -6.99 9.03
CA ALA A 12 -11.79 -7.57 7.82
C ALA A 12 -12.36 -8.93 7.41
N GLY A 13 -13.26 -9.53 8.21
CA GLY A 13 -13.69 -10.91 8.03
C GLY A 13 -12.54 -11.93 8.13
N ALA A 14 -11.43 -11.56 8.77
CA ALA A 14 -10.21 -12.35 8.82
C ALA A 14 -10.02 -12.96 10.21
N ARG A 15 -9.68 -14.25 10.29
CA ARG A 15 -9.33 -14.90 11.55
C ARG A 15 -7.88 -14.59 11.91
N ARG A 16 -7.64 -13.95 13.06
CA ARG A 16 -6.28 -13.79 13.61
C ARG A 16 -5.62 -15.16 13.78
N HIS A 17 -4.46 -15.35 13.15
CA HIS A 17 -3.71 -16.59 13.21
C HIS A 17 -2.71 -16.62 14.37
N GLY A 18 -2.12 -15.47 14.70
CA GLY A 18 -1.17 -15.39 15.80
C GLY A 18 -0.66 -13.99 16.04
N SER A 19 0.33 -13.93 16.93
CA SER A 19 1.10 -12.72 17.23
C SER A 19 2.53 -13.09 17.57
N VAL A 20 3.46 -12.25 17.16
CA VAL A 20 4.89 -12.36 17.49
C VAL A 20 5.38 -11.02 18.03
N LYS A 21 6.47 -11.02 18.81
CA LYS A 21 7.09 -9.74 19.17
C LYS A 21 7.69 -9.09 17.92
N TRP A 22 7.82 -7.77 17.96
CA TRP A 22 8.54 -7.04 16.93
C TRP A 22 9.97 -7.58 16.79
N GLY A 23 10.45 -7.68 15.55
CA GLY A 23 11.73 -8.31 15.22
C GLY A 23 11.65 -9.84 15.07
N GLU A 24 10.64 -10.50 15.64
CA GLU A 24 10.48 -11.96 15.49
C GLU A 24 9.83 -12.34 14.16
N ARG A 25 10.19 -13.54 13.68
CA ARG A 25 9.68 -14.06 12.42
C ARG A 25 8.28 -14.64 12.60
N ILE A 26 7.34 -14.18 11.76
CA ILE A 26 6.03 -14.81 11.63
C ILE A 26 6.21 -16.21 10.97
N PRO A 27 5.60 -17.27 11.52
CA PRO A 27 5.58 -18.60 10.91
C PRO A 27 5.18 -18.60 9.43
N ALA A 28 5.78 -19.49 8.66
CA ALA A 28 5.47 -19.68 7.24
C ALA A 28 4.29 -20.65 7.10
N ALA A 29 3.06 -20.12 7.12
CA ALA A 29 1.85 -20.95 7.10
C ALA A 29 0.74 -20.41 6.17
N GLY A 30 1.04 -19.43 5.32
CA GLY A 30 0.03 -18.84 4.44
C GLY A 30 0.63 -17.86 3.44
N THR A 31 -0.03 -17.71 2.29
CA THR A 31 0.49 -16.93 1.16
C THR A 31 0.30 -15.43 1.42
N THR A 32 -0.92 -14.95 1.40
CA THR A 32 -1.29 -13.54 1.47
C THR A 32 -2.01 -13.22 2.77
N GLY A 33 -2.14 -11.94 3.08
CA GLY A 33 -2.91 -11.53 4.26
C GLY A 33 -2.60 -10.12 4.74
N VAL A 34 -2.96 -9.89 5.99
CA VAL A 34 -2.88 -8.60 6.66
C VAL A 34 -2.26 -8.74 8.04
N TYR A 35 -1.66 -7.67 8.52
CA TYR A 35 -1.01 -7.61 9.81
C TYR A 35 -1.19 -6.26 10.48
N VAL A 36 -1.18 -6.26 11.81
CA VAL A 36 -1.34 -5.10 12.68
C VAL A 36 -0.14 -5.04 13.61
N VAL A 37 0.51 -3.89 13.67
CA VAL A 37 1.54 -3.58 14.68
C VAL A 37 0.87 -2.81 15.80
N ALA A 38 0.98 -3.29 17.03
CA ALA A 38 0.31 -2.71 18.18
C ALA A 38 1.16 -2.73 19.45
N LEU A 39 0.87 -1.81 20.36
CA LEU A 39 1.33 -1.81 21.75
C LEU A 39 0.52 -2.79 22.60
N ALA A 40 1.08 -3.20 23.73
CA ALA A 40 0.35 -3.96 24.75
C ALA A 40 -0.74 -3.11 25.45
N ALA A 41 -0.48 -1.81 25.62
CA ALA A 41 -1.40 -0.85 26.24
C ALA A 41 -1.24 0.54 25.60
N PRO A 42 -2.26 1.42 25.65
CA PRO A 42 -2.15 2.79 25.14
C PRO A 42 -1.11 3.59 25.92
N THR A 43 -0.48 4.54 25.24
CA THR A 43 0.46 5.50 25.85
C THR A 43 0.03 6.91 25.51
N ALA A 44 -0.16 7.74 26.53
CA ALA A 44 -0.68 9.10 26.36
C ALA A 44 0.24 10.00 25.52
N THR A 45 1.55 9.81 25.62
CA THR A 45 2.55 10.60 24.89
C THR A 45 3.26 9.75 23.84
N ALA A 46 3.48 10.32 22.66
CA ALA A 46 4.24 9.68 21.61
C ALA A 46 5.68 9.41 22.07
N PRO A 47 6.13 8.14 22.15
CA PRO A 47 7.47 7.82 22.63
C PRO A 47 8.50 7.99 21.51
N ILE A 48 8.70 9.22 21.03
CA ILE A 48 9.60 9.52 19.92
C ILE A 48 11.08 9.42 20.36
N SER A 49 11.87 8.64 19.62
CA SER A 49 13.30 8.44 19.83
C SER A 49 14.09 9.55 19.14
N ARG A 50 14.61 10.51 19.94
CA ARG A 50 15.51 11.56 19.43
C ARG A 50 16.70 11.01 18.62
N PRO A 51 17.43 9.96 19.08
CA PRO A 51 18.50 9.38 18.28
C PRO A 51 18.04 8.78 16.93
N ALA A 52 16.81 8.25 16.85
CA ALA A 52 16.28 7.75 15.58
C ALA A 52 15.94 8.90 14.62
N VAL A 53 15.42 10.01 15.14
CA VAL A 53 15.13 11.22 14.37
C VAL A 53 16.43 11.84 13.83
N GLU A 54 17.47 11.96 14.66
CA GLU A 54 18.81 12.40 14.24
C GLU A 54 19.37 11.54 13.11
N ARG A 55 19.32 10.20 13.26
CA ARG A 55 19.74 9.28 12.21
C ARG A 55 18.95 9.44 10.92
N LEU A 56 17.65 9.71 11.00
CA LEU A 56 16.82 9.93 9.83
C LEU A 56 17.22 11.21 9.10
N LEU A 57 17.42 12.32 9.81
CA LEU A 57 17.86 13.59 9.22
C LEU A 57 19.26 13.47 8.60
N ALA A 58 20.19 12.83 9.30
CA ALA A 58 21.52 12.56 8.76
C ALA A 58 21.45 11.66 7.52
N ALA A 59 20.58 10.65 7.52
CA ALA A 59 20.42 9.77 6.37
C ALA A 59 19.75 10.49 5.19
N ARG A 60 18.82 11.42 5.44
CA ARG A 60 17.96 12.10 4.44
C ARG A 60 18.11 13.63 4.56
N PRO A 61 19.21 14.23 4.09
CA PRO A 61 19.38 15.69 4.10
C PRO A 61 18.33 16.44 3.26
N GLU A 62 17.62 15.74 2.36
CA GLU A 62 16.49 16.26 1.59
C GLU A 62 15.15 16.25 2.35
N LEU A 63 15.11 15.76 3.59
CA LEU A 63 13.89 15.71 4.40
C LEU A 63 13.41 17.13 4.72
N ALA A 64 12.13 17.37 4.52
CA ALA A 64 11.50 18.64 4.87
C ALA A 64 10.21 18.43 5.68
N VAL A 65 9.92 19.38 6.57
CA VAL A 65 8.62 19.57 7.22
C VAL A 65 8.05 20.89 6.68
N ASP A 66 6.89 20.83 6.04
CA ASP A 66 6.22 21.99 5.45
C ASP A 66 7.14 22.78 4.49
N GLY A 67 7.94 22.04 3.72
CA GLY A 67 8.86 22.58 2.72
C GLY A 67 10.20 23.09 3.25
N ARG A 68 10.47 23.01 4.56
CA ARG A 68 11.74 23.45 5.16
C ARG A 68 12.50 22.29 5.79
N HIS A 69 13.82 22.32 5.70
CA HIS A 69 14.67 21.36 6.42
C HIS A 69 14.50 21.58 7.94
N PRO A 70 14.01 20.59 8.71
CA PRO A 70 13.67 20.78 10.12
C PRO A 70 14.89 20.57 11.03
N ALA A 71 14.83 21.15 12.23
CA ALA A 71 15.65 20.68 13.36
C ALA A 71 15.11 19.32 13.87
N VAL A 72 15.91 18.64 14.70
CA VAL A 72 15.54 17.34 15.31
C VAL A 72 14.22 17.46 16.07
N GLU A 73 14.09 18.50 16.88
CA GLU A 73 12.95 18.79 17.74
C GLU A 73 11.69 19.05 16.90
N THR A 74 11.81 19.85 15.83
CA THR A 74 10.69 20.12 14.91
C THR A 74 10.17 18.86 14.23
N LEU A 75 11.06 17.94 13.81
CA LEU A 75 10.63 16.67 13.22
C LEU A 75 9.99 15.75 14.28
N ALA A 76 10.55 15.71 15.48
CA ALA A 76 10.00 14.91 16.59
C ALA A 76 8.59 15.39 17.00
N GLU A 77 8.41 16.70 17.15
CA GLU A 77 7.11 17.33 17.41
C GLU A 77 6.12 17.03 16.29
N ARG A 78 6.55 17.18 15.03
CA ARG A 78 5.69 16.87 13.88
C ARG A 78 5.26 15.41 13.88
N LEU A 79 6.17 14.47 14.15
CA LEU A 79 5.84 13.05 14.28
C LEU A 79 4.84 12.83 15.43
N ALA A 80 5.02 13.48 16.58
CA ALA A 80 4.12 13.35 17.71
C ALA A 80 2.69 13.81 17.41
N THR A 81 2.48 14.78 16.50
CA THR A 81 1.12 15.18 16.08
C THR A 81 0.32 14.06 15.39
N MET A 82 0.99 13.00 14.93
CA MET A 82 0.36 11.84 14.31
C MET A 82 -0.11 10.79 15.32
N TRP A 83 0.19 10.97 16.61
CA TRP A 83 -0.05 9.98 17.65
C TRP A 83 -1.50 9.96 18.12
N CYS A 84 -2.02 8.76 18.36
CA CYS A 84 -3.36 8.55 18.91
C CYS A 84 -3.21 8.06 20.37
N PRO A 85 -3.41 8.92 21.38
CA PRO A 85 -3.03 8.64 22.77
C PRO A 85 -3.84 7.53 23.45
N ASP A 86 -5.06 7.28 22.96
CA ASP A 86 -5.97 6.24 23.45
C ASP A 86 -5.95 4.96 22.60
N GLU A 87 -5.08 4.88 21.59
CA GLU A 87 -5.01 3.75 20.66
C GLU A 87 -3.77 2.89 20.88
N ILE A 88 -3.95 1.57 20.75
CA ILE A 88 -2.82 0.61 20.75
C ILE A 88 -2.31 0.31 19.35
N VAL A 89 -3.13 0.53 18.32
CA VAL A 89 -2.82 0.14 16.94
C VAL A 89 -1.99 1.24 16.29
N LEU A 90 -0.74 0.92 15.94
CA LEU A 90 0.20 1.88 15.38
C LEU A 90 0.38 1.73 13.87
N TYR A 91 0.15 0.53 13.32
CA TYR A 91 0.24 0.29 11.89
C TYR A 91 -0.64 -0.87 11.44
N ILE A 92 -1.28 -0.72 10.29
CA ILE A 92 -2.03 -1.76 9.58
C ILE A 92 -1.37 -1.92 8.21
N GLY A 93 -1.02 -3.14 7.83
CA GLY A 93 -0.43 -3.41 6.53
C GLY A 93 -0.93 -4.69 5.89
N LEU A 94 -0.82 -4.72 4.56
CA LEU A 94 -1.10 -5.90 3.74
C LEU A 94 0.17 -6.59 3.22
N ALA A 95 0.02 -7.85 2.83
CA ALA A 95 1.00 -8.59 2.05
C ALA A 95 0.32 -9.44 0.97
N GLY A 96 0.42 -8.98 -0.28
CA GLY A 96 -0.08 -9.69 -1.46
C GLY A 96 1.00 -10.41 -2.26
N PRO A 97 0.61 -11.13 -3.32
CA PRO A 97 1.51 -11.84 -4.21
C PRO A 97 2.53 -10.91 -4.86
N ARG A 98 3.71 -11.46 -5.15
CA ARG A 98 4.76 -10.76 -5.89
C ARG A 98 5.08 -11.54 -7.15
N SER A 99 5.27 -10.82 -8.26
CA SER A 99 5.54 -11.42 -9.56
C SER A 99 6.61 -12.52 -9.48
N GLY A 100 6.30 -13.70 -10.00
CA GLY A 100 7.19 -14.86 -10.05
C GLY A 100 7.49 -15.53 -8.70
N LYS A 101 6.81 -15.14 -7.60
CA LYS A 101 7.05 -15.72 -6.27
C LYS A 101 5.80 -16.41 -5.75
N ARG A 102 5.97 -17.60 -5.18
CA ARG A 102 4.96 -18.30 -4.36
C ARG A 102 5.32 -18.21 -2.87
N GLY A 103 4.33 -18.46 -2.01
CA GLY A 103 4.54 -18.66 -0.57
C GLY A 103 4.49 -17.38 0.28
N ASP A 104 5.14 -17.44 1.44
CA ASP A 104 4.81 -16.67 2.66
C ASP A 104 4.95 -15.14 2.58
N PHE A 105 4.03 -14.46 1.90
CA PHE A 105 4.15 -13.02 1.66
C PHE A 105 4.03 -12.21 2.95
N VAL A 106 3.16 -12.59 3.90
CA VAL A 106 3.05 -11.91 5.20
C VAL A 106 4.36 -12.01 5.96
N SER A 107 4.88 -13.23 6.17
CA SER A 107 6.17 -13.46 6.86
C SER A 107 7.31 -12.68 6.17
N LYS A 108 7.41 -12.77 4.84
CA LYS A 108 8.43 -12.05 4.07
C LYS A 108 8.28 -10.54 4.16
N ARG A 109 7.06 -10.00 4.12
CA ARG A 109 6.80 -8.56 4.19
C ARG A 109 7.17 -8.00 5.56
N VAL A 110 6.85 -8.73 6.63
CA VAL A 110 7.20 -8.33 8.00
C VAL A 110 8.71 -8.45 8.23
N ALA A 111 9.37 -9.51 7.77
CA ALA A 111 10.83 -9.60 7.82
C ALA A 111 11.54 -8.49 7.00
N GLU A 112 10.98 -8.15 5.83
CA GLU A 112 11.42 -7.00 5.04
C GLU A 112 11.29 -5.69 5.79
N TYR A 113 10.24 -5.58 6.61
CA TYR A 113 10.06 -4.42 7.45
C TYR A 113 11.25 -4.24 8.38
N TYR A 114 11.63 -5.26 9.15
CA TYR A 114 12.70 -5.15 10.15
C TYR A 114 14.04 -4.78 9.52
N ARG A 115 14.39 -5.38 8.38
CA ARG A 115 15.70 -5.13 7.72
C ARG A 115 15.81 -3.82 6.94
N THR A 116 14.68 -3.22 6.52
CA THR A 116 14.73 -1.96 5.77
C THR A 116 15.26 -0.87 6.71
N ARG A 117 16.34 -0.13 6.41
CA ARG A 117 16.80 0.90 7.36
C ARG A 117 15.86 2.10 7.35
N LEU A 118 15.85 2.86 8.45
CA LEU A 118 15.14 4.14 8.49
C LEU A 118 15.74 5.07 7.43
N GLY A 119 14.89 5.67 6.59
CA GLY A 119 15.32 6.45 5.42
C GLY A 119 15.43 5.64 4.11
N ASP A 120 15.49 4.31 4.16
CA ASP A 120 15.52 3.49 2.94
C ASP A 120 14.14 3.41 2.28
N ARG A 121 14.14 3.34 0.94
CA ARG A 121 12.89 3.16 0.16
C ARG A 121 12.46 1.69 0.04
N SER A 122 13.41 0.77 0.18
CA SER A 122 13.22 -0.64 -0.15
C SER A 122 14.00 -1.53 0.80
N PRO A 123 13.58 -2.78 1.02
CA PRO A 123 12.45 -3.47 0.37
C PRO A 123 11.05 -3.08 0.87
N HIS A 124 10.92 -2.49 2.07
CA HIS A 124 9.62 -2.11 2.61
C HIS A 124 9.64 -0.75 3.31
N ALA A 125 9.20 0.28 2.58
CA ALA A 125 9.17 1.68 3.01
C ALA A 125 7.89 2.08 3.77
N GLY A 126 6.90 1.20 3.85
CA GLY A 126 5.65 1.47 4.59
C GLY A 126 5.92 1.47 6.10
N GLY A 127 5.12 2.24 6.85
CA GLY A 127 5.20 2.25 8.31
C GLY A 127 6.49 2.84 8.90
N TRP A 128 7.32 3.53 8.11
CA TRP A 128 8.60 4.06 8.62
C TRP A 128 8.53 4.86 9.94
N PRO A 129 7.42 5.58 10.28
CA PRO A 129 7.32 6.24 11.59
C PRO A 129 7.49 5.30 12.79
N LEU A 130 7.13 4.01 12.70
CA LEU A 130 7.35 3.07 13.82
C LEU A 130 8.81 2.99 14.26
N LYS A 131 9.75 3.22 13.34
CA LYS A 131 11.19 3.14 13.62
C LYS A 131 11.75 4.41 14.24
N THR A 132 10.90 5.42 14.45
CA THR A 132 11.23 6.62 15.23
C THR A 132 10.74 6.52 16.66
N LEU A 133 10.26 5.35 17.12
CA LEU A 133 9.78 5.14 18.48
C LEU A 133 10.88 4.55 19.38
N THR A 134 10.84 4.83 20.69
CA THR A 134 11.72 4.19 21.69
C THR A 134 11.21 2.83 22.15
N VAL A 135 9.92 2.56 21.95
CA VAL A 135 9.21 1.37 22.46
C VAL A 135 9.14 0.22 21.44
N THR A 136 10.07 0.16 20.48
CA THR A 136 9.98 -0.87 19.41
C THR A 136 10.01 -2.29 19.96
N ASP A 137 10.65 -2.52 21.10
CA ASP A 137 10.76 -3.84 21.74
C ASP A 137 9.47 -4.26 22.47
N ASP A 138 8.55 -3.31 22.70
CA ASP A 138 7.23 -3.54 23.30
C ASP A 138 6.12 -3.71 22.25
N LEU A 139 6.48 -3.66 20.97
CA LEU A 139 5.54 -3.83 19.87
C LEU A 139 5.28 -5.31 19.57
N TYR A 140 4.04 -5.60 19.21
CA TYR A 140 3.60 -6.91 18.72
C TYR A 140 3.10 -6.81 17.30
N VAL A 141 3.40 -7.83 16.48
CA VAL A 141 2.82 -7.99 15.16
C VAL A 141 1.78 -9.09 15.21
N HIS A 142 0.51 -8.70 15.10
CA HIS A 142 -0.61 -9.62 14.97
C HIS A 142 -0.91 -9.83 13.49
N TYR A 143 -1.21 -11.06 13.07
CA TYR A 143 -1.37 -11.37 11.66
C TYR A 143 -2.53 -12.32 11.39
N ALA A 144 -3.06 -12.23 10.18
CA ALA A 144 -4.01 -13.17 9.61
C ALA A 144 -3.66 -13.45 8.15
N TYR A 145 -3.77 -14.70 7.73
CA TYR A 145 -3.75 -15.06 6.32
C TYR A 145 -5.16 -14.92 5.75
N CYS A 146 -5.28 -14.28 4.58
CA CYS A 146 -6.53 -14.13 3.86
C CYS A 146 -6.27 -13.73 2.40
N ASP A 147 -7.10 -14.23 1.48
CA ASP A 147 -6.94 -13.99 0.04
C ASP A 147 -7.39 -12.57 -0.37
N HIS A 148 -8.44 -12.05 0.26
CA HIS A 148 -8.98 -10.70 0.02
C HIS A 148 -8.21 -9.63 0.83
N TYR A 149 -6.88 -9.70 0.84
CA TYR A 149 -6.03 -8.88 1.72
C TYR A 149 -6.13 -7.36 1.47
N GLU A 150 -6.44 -6.90 0.25
CA GLU A 150 -6.63 -5.47 -0.04
C GLU A 150 -7.95 -4.93 0.52
N ASP A 151 -9.02 -5.73 0.43
CA ASP A 151 -10.31 -5.36 1.02
C ASP A 151 -10.25 -5.46 2.55
N ALA A 152 -9.53 -6.47 3.07
CA ALA A 152 -9.26 -6.63 4.50
C ALA A 152 -8.50 -5.43 5.08
N GLU A 153 -7.40 -4.97 4.46
CA GLU A 153 -6.65 -3.80 4.94
C GLU A 153 -7.53 -2.55 4.97
N ARG A 154 -8.33 -2.33 3.91
CA ARG A 154 -9.26 -1.21 3.83
C ARG A 154 -10.27 -1.24 4.98
N ALA A 155 -10.92 -2.38 5.19
CA ALA A 155 -11.89 -2.57 6.26
C ALA A 155 -11.28 -2.35 7.65
N MET A 156 -10.03 -2.75 7.87
CA MET A 156 -9.31 -2.47 9.12
C MET A 156 -9.04 -0.98 9.31
N LEU A 157 -8.59 -0.28 8.26
CA LEU A 157 -8.35 1.15 8.32
C LEU A 157 -9.64 1.94 8.58
N ASP A 158 -10.74 1.56 7.93
CA ASP A 158 -12.05 2.18 8.13
C ASP A 158 -12.60 1.89 9.55
N ALA A 159 -12.42 0.66 10.05
CA ALA A 159 -12.80 0.30 11.41
C ALA A 159 -11.97 1.05 12.46
N PHE A 160 -10.66 1.23 12.25
CA PHE A 160 -9.82 2.05 13.11
C PHE A 160 -10.34 3.49 13.13
N ALA A 161 -10.51 4.08 11.94
CA ALA A 161 -10.96 5.46 11.81
C ALA A 161 -12.33 5.68 12.45
N THR A 162 -13.23 4.70 12.40
CA THR A 162 -14.57 4.76 13.04
C THR A 162 -14.47 4.66 14.56
N ALA A 163 -13.55 3.86 15.09
CA ALA A 163 -13.40 3.61 16.52
C ALA A 163 -12.66 4.74 17.26
N THR A 164 -11.76 5.46 16.57
CA THR A 164 -11.00 6.59 17.12
C THR A 164 -11.93 7.59 17.81
N SER A 165 -11.61 7.93 19.06
CA SER A 165 -12.43 8.82 19.88
C SER A 165 -12.53 10.23 19.27
N SER A 166 -13.60 10.95 19.61
CA SER A 166 -13.76 12.36 19.25
C SER A 166 -12.63 13.22 19.81
N GLY A 167 -12.18 12.94 21.04
CA GLY A 167 -11.06 13.61 21.69
C GLY A 167 -9.76 13.46 20.89
N THR A 168 -9.36 12.24 20.55
CA THR A 168 -8.18 11.99 19.71
C THR A 168 -8.35 12.58 18.32
N ARG A 169 -9.52 12.46 17.70
CA ARG A 169 -9.77 13.04 16.37
C ARG A 169 -9.57 14.55 16.36
N ALA A 170 -9.97 15.25 17.43
CA ALA A 170 -9.83 16.70 17.54
C ALA A 170 -8.36 17.16 17.61
N THR A 171 -7.44 16.30 18.08
CA THR A 171 -6.01 16.61 18.14
C THR A 171 -5.24 16.23 16.87
N LEU A 172 -5.81 15.37 16.02
CA LEU A 172 -5.14 14.90 14.81
C LEU A 172 -5.18 15.94 13.67
N PRO A 173 -4.08 16.09 12.91
CA PRO A 173 -4.04 16.96 11.74
C PRO A 173 -5.20 16.68 10.76
N GLY A 174 -6.00 17.71 10.49
CA GLY A 174 -7.15 17.63 9.58
C GLY A 174 -8.27 16.68 10.03
N GLY A 175 -8.26 16.22 11.29
CA GLY A 175 -9.23 15.24 11.80
C GLY A 175 -9.13 13.86 11.16
N VAL A 176 -8.03 13.57 10.46
CA VAL A 176 -7.81 12.31 9.75
C VAL A 176 -7.32 11.26 10.73
N ALA A 177 -8.20 10.35 11.13
CA ALA A 177 -7.90 9.25 12.03
C ALA A 177 -7.23 8.08 11.30
N LEU A 178 -5.91 7.94 11.47
CA LEU A 178 -5.11 6.83 10.96
C LEU A 178 -4.19 6.30 12.05
N PRO A 179 -3.85 4.99 12.03
CA PRO A 179 -2.79 4.49 12.89
C PRO A 179 -1.52 5.30 12.67
N PHE A 180 -0.76 5.54 13.75
CA PHE A 180 0.40 6.44 13.77
C PHE A 180 1.33 6.35 12.54
N ALA A 181 1.58 5.15 12.02
CA ALA A 181 2.49 4.92 10.91
C ALA A 181 1.82 4.66 9.54
N ASN A 182 0.49 4.72 9.46
CA ASN A 182 -0.28 4.70 8.22
C ASN A 182 -0.45 6.12 7.67
N LEU A 183 0.22 6.42 6.55
CA LEU A 183 0.16 7.76 5.94
C LEU A 183 -0.99 7.92 4.93
N VAL A 184 -1.72 6.84 4.66
CA VAL A 184 -2.84 6.77 3.72
C VAL A 184 -3.91 5.85 4.30
N GLY A 185 -5.17 6.29 4.29
CA GLY A 185 -6.33 5.50 4.72
C GLY A 185 -6.89 4.58 3.66
N GLY A 186 -7.88 3.76 4.06
CA GLY A 186 -8.58 2.84 3.17
C GLY A 186 -9.33 3.55 2.04
N ASP A 187 -9.84 4.75 2.33
CA ASP A 187 -10.50 5.67 1.40
C ASP A 187 -9.51 6.47 0.51
N GLY A 188 -8.19 6.29 0.71
CA GLY A 188 -7.14 6.99 0.00
C GLY A 188 -6.81 8.39 0.53
N ARG A 189 -7.51 8.87 1.58
CA ARG A 189 -7.13 10.12 2.25
C ARG A 189 -5.73 10.00 2.83
N ARG A 190 -4.96 11.07 2.72
CA ARG A 190 -3.59 11.13 3.24
C ARG A 190 -3.58 11.83 4.58
N GLN A 191 -2.73 11.36 5.48
CA GLN A 191 -2.45 12.06 6.72
C GLN A 191 -1.77 13.39 6.40
N PRO A 192 -2.32 14.55 6.82
CA PRO A 192 -1.74 15.85 6.51
C PRO A 192 -0.60 16.17 7.49
N HIS A 193 0.53 15.49 7.32
CA HIS A 193 1.67 15.56 8.23
C HIS A 193 2.81 16.48 7.74
N GLY A 194 2.79 17.00 6.51
CA GLY A 194 3.80 17.95 6.01
C GLY A 194 5.23 17.41 5.80
N ILE A 195 5.53 16.19 6.26
CA ILE A 195 6.85 15.56 6.11
C ILE A 195 7.04 15.04 4.67
N THR A 196 8.11 15.48 4.01
CA THR A 196 8.55 14.98 2.71
C THR A 196 10.01 14.54 2.76
N GLY A 197 10.49 13.75 1.79
CA GLY A 197 11.90 13.35 1.74
C GLY A 197 12.35 12.32 2.79
N ALA A 198 11.44 11.84 3.66
CA ALA A 198 11.76 10.85 4.71
C ALA A 198 12.23 9.47 4.20
N LYS A 199 12.26 9.26 2.88
CA LYS A 199 12.69 8.02 2.25
C LYS A 199 13.46 8.34 0.99
N ALA A 200 14.48 7.53 0.70
CA ALA A 200 15.28 7.64 -0.50
C ALA A 200 14.41 7.81 -1.77
N PRO A 201 14.84 8.66 -2.71
CA PRO A 201 14.09 8.89 -3.93
C PRO A 201 13.93 7.57 -4.71
N ARG A 202 12.85 7.50 -5.50
CA ARG A 202 12.70 6.37 -6.41
C ARG A 202 13.83 6.48 -7.43
N ARG A 203 14.62 5.41 -7.62
CA ARG A 203 15.51 5.33 -8.78
C ARG A 203 14.63 5.50 -10.02
N THR A 204 14.75 6.64 -10.69
CA THR A 204 14.21 6.82 -12.03
C THR A 204 14.89 5.77 -12.88
N ARG A 205 14.09 4.93 -13.54
CA ARG A 205 14.64 4.06 -14.57
C ARG A 205 15.07 5.01 -15.68
N THR A 206 16.36 5.28 -15.81
CA THR A 206 16.90 5.98 -16.97
C THR A 206 16.29 5.29 -18.19
N PRO A 207 15.67 6.03 -19.14
CA PRO A 207 15.34 5.45 -20.42
C PRO A 207 16.62 4.79 -20.91
N ARG A 208 16.56 3.52 -21.31
CA ARG A 208 17.72 2.91 -21.98
C ARG A 208 18.04 3.86 -23.13
N SER A 209 19.20 4.50 -23.05
CA SER A 209 19.79 5.27 -24.15
C SER A 209 19.65 4.44 -25.41
N GLY A 210 19.13 5.08 -26.45
CA GLY A 210 18.63 4.45 -27.66
C GLY A 210 19.55 3.35 -28.16
N HIS A 211 18.97 2.20 -28.48
CA HIS A 211 19.49 1.44 -29.60
C HIS A 211 19.35 2.36 -30.81
N ALA A 212 20.48 2.81 -31.34
CA ALA A 212 20.54 3.34 -32.68
C ALA A 212 19.85 2.34 -33.63
N PRO A 213 19.09 2.80 -34.64
CA PRO A 213 18.52 1.89 -35.62
C PRO A 213 19.68 1.21 -36.36
N GLN A 214 19.84 -0.10 -36.17
CA GLN A 214 20.67 -0.88 -37.08
C GLN A 214 19.96 -0.94 -38.44
N PRO A 215 20.71 -0.81 -39.55
CA PRO A 215 20.14 -0.82 -40.89
C PRO A 215 19.43 -2.14 -41.15
N ALA A 216 18.31 -2.04 -41.87
CA ALA A 216 17.41 -3.13 -42.20
C ALA A 216 18.16 -4.24 -42.95
N ASP A 217 18.32 -5.39 -42.29
CA ASP A 217 18.60 -6.63 -43.00
C ASP A 217 17.27 -7.29 -43.37
N GLN A 218 17.05 -7.31 -44.69
CA GLN A 218 15.90 -7.91 -45.33
C GLN A 218 16.11 -9.42 -45.33
N SER A 219 15.46 -10.14 -44.43
CA SER A 219 14.96 -11.52 -44.63
C SER A 219 14.52 -12.12 -43.31
N THR A 220 13.21 -12.13 -43.09
CA THR A 220 12.48 -13.31 -42.58
C THR A 220 11.01 -12.94 -42.49
N THR A 221 10.27 -13.30 -43.53
CA THR A 221 8.80 -13.29 -43.54
C THR A 221 8.32 -14.30 -42.50
N ARG A 222 8.16 -13.87 -41.25
CA ARG A 222 7.57 -14.70 -40.20
C ARG A 222 6.07 -14.63 -40.32
N VAL A 223 5.51 -15.58 -41.05
CA VAL A 223 4.07 -15.85 -41.13
C VAL A 223 3.55 -16.04 -39.70
N VAL A 224 2.79 -15.05 -39.21
CA VAL A 224 2.08 -15.14 -37.93
C VAL A 224 0.85 -16.03 -38.16
N ARG A 225 0.94 -17.29 -37.72
CA ARG A 225 -0.26 -18.12 -37.54
C ARG A 225 -0.99 -17.64 -36.28
N PRO A 226 -2.33 -17.51 -36.29
CA PRO A 226 -3.09 -17.09 -35.12
C PRO A 226 -3.11 -18.22 -34.08
N VAL A 227 -2.69 -17.90 -32.86
CA VAL A 227 -2.87 -18.76 -31.69
C VAL A 227 -4.29 -18.52 -31.18
N ARG A 228 -5.13 -19.58 -31.15
CA ARG A 228 -6.43 -19.55 -30.47
C ARG A 228 -6.20 -19.32 -28.97
N GLY A 229 -6.88 -18.32 -28.39
CA GLY A 229 -6.89 -18.04 -26.94
C GLY A 229 -6.11 -16.79 -26.48
N ALA A 230 -5.79 -15.84 -27.36
CA ALA A 230 -5.09 -14.62 -26.96
C ALA A 230 -5.97 -13.69 -26.11
N GLN A 231 -5.72 -13.66 -24.80
CA GLN A 231 -6.30 -12.68 -23.89
C GLN A 231 -5.78 -11.27 -24.24
N VAL A 232 -6.69 -10.29 -24.28
CA VAL A 232 -6.41 -8.89 -24.58
C VAL A 232 -6.40 -8.08 -23.29
N THR A 233 -5.39 -7.24 -23.11
CA THR A 233 -5.27 -6.39 -21.91
C THR A 233 -6.04 -5.07 -22.06
N ALA A 234 -6.45 -4.46 -20.94
CA ALA A 234 -7.03 -3.11 -20.94
C ALA A 234 -6.12 -2.02 -21.56
N GLU A 235 -4.80 -2.21 -21.59
CA GLU A 235 -3.87 -1.26 -22.24
C GLU A 235 -3.92 -1.38 -23.76
N GLN A 236 -4.02 -2.61 -24.28
CA GLN A 236 -4.23 -2.86 -25.71
C GLN A 236 -5.58 -2.32 -26.18
N PHE A 237 -6.61 -2.41 -25.33
CA PHE A 237 -7.91 -1.77 -25.55
C PHE A 237 -7.82 -0.25 -25.68
N ALA A 238 -7.19 0.39 -24.70
CA ALA A 238 -7.07 1.83 -24.68
C ALA A 238 -6.32 2.35 -25.92
N ALA A 239 -5.29 1.61 -26.36
CA ALA A 239 -4.55 1.92 -27.58
C ALA A 239 -5.43 1.83 -28.85
N ARG A 240 -6.27 0.79 -28.98
CA ARG A 240 -7.22 0.64 -30.11
C ARG A 240 -8.29 1.72 -30.16
N LEU A 241 -8.74 2.18 -28.99
CA LEU A 241 -9.75 3.22 -28.86
C LEU A 241 -9.16 4.64 -28.93
N GLY A 242 -7.83 4.79 -29.06
CA GLY A 242 -7.17 6.10 -29.11
C GLY A 242 -7.26 6.89 -27.78
N ILE A 243 -7.48 6.22 -26.65
CA ILE A 243 -7.66 6.84 -25.33
C ILE A 243 -6.55 6.43 -24.35
N SER A 244 -6.42 7.18 -23.27
CA SER A 244 -5.48 6.79 -22.20
C SER A 244 -5.97 5.54 -21.47
N GLY A 245 -5.03 4.66 -21.09
CA GLY A 245 -5.34 3.48 -20.26
C GLY A 245 -5.95 3.83 -18.90
N LYS A 246 -5.70 5.03 -18.38
CA LYS A 246 -6.34 5.54 -17.15
C LYS A 246 -7.83 5.80 -17.38
N THR A 247 -8.18 6.45 -18.49
CA THR A 247 -9.57 6.73 -18.89
C THR A 247 -10.35 5.44 -19.07
N PHE A 248 -9.78 4.48 -19.81
CA PHE A 248 -10.44 3.20 -20.06
C PHE A 248 -10.66 2.38 -18.76
N ARG A 249 -9.65 2.34 -17.86
CA ARG A 249 -9.80 1.65 -16.57
C ARG A 249 -10.81 2.32 -15.64
N ALA A 250 -10.95 3.65 -15.70
CA ALA A 250 -11.99 4.34 -14.94
C ALA A 250 -13.39 3.94 -15.44
N TRP A 251 -13.55 3.84 -16.76
CA TRP A 251 -14.79 3.36 -17.38
C TRP A 251 -15.12 1.90 -17.00
N LEU A 252 -14.15 0.99 -17.06
CA LEU A 252 -14.35 -0.42 -16.66
C LEU A 252 -14.78 -0.56 -15.19
N ARG A 253 -14.25 0.29 -14.30
CA ARG A 253 -14.70 0.32 -12.89
C ARG A 253 -16.15 0.77 -12.75
N ALA A 254 -16.56 1.78 -13.53
CA ALA A 254 -17.95 2.24 -13.54
C ALA A 254 -18.90 1.15 -14.07
N GLN A 255 -18.51 0.43 -15.13
CA GLN A 255 -19.28 -0.71 -15.66
C GLN A 255 -19.43 -1.84 -14.63
N ARG A 256 -18.37 -2.13 -13.88
CA ARG A 256 -18.42 -3.11 -12.79
C ARG A 256 -19.37 -2.68 -11.67
N LEU A 257 -19.35 -1.40 -11.28
CA LEU A 257 -20.29 -0.86 -10.28
C LEU A 257 -21.75 -0.91 -10.77
N ALA A 258 -21.97 -0.81 -12.09
CA ALA A 258 -23.27 -0.96 -12.72
C ALA A 258 -23.70 -2.43 -12.93
N GLY A 259 -22.92 -3.41 -12.47
CA GLY A 259 -23.26 -4.83 -12.57
C GLY A 259 -23.08 -5.44 -13.96
N ASN A 260 -22.25 -4.84 -14.82
CA ASN A 260 -22.03 -5.35 -16.17
C ASN A 260 -21.37 -6.75 -16.13
N PRO A 261 -21.99 -7.79 -16.72
CA PRO A 261 -21.55 -9.18 -16.57
C PRO A 261 -20.14 -9.43 -17.11
N LEU A 262 -19.71 -8.67 -18.13
CA LEU A 262 -18.38 -8.79 -18.75
C LEU A 262 -17.23 -8.33 -17.83
N VAL A 263 -17.54 -7.59 -16.77
CA VAL A 263 -16.52 -7.01 -15.87
C VAL A 263 -16.76 -7.35 -14.39
N THR A 264 -17.86 -8.03 -14.07
CA THR A 264 -18.28 -8.32 -12.68
C THR A 264 -17.33 -9.32 -11.99
N GLY A 265 -16.72 -10.24 -12.74
CA GLY A 265 -15.74 -11.20 -12.22
C GLY A 265 -14.32 -10.65 -11.98
N HIS A 266 -14.03 -9.41 -12.42
CA HIS A 266 -12.67 -8.87 -12.33
C HIS A 266 -12.36 -8.27 -10.96
N GLN A 267 -11.26 -8.72 -10.34
CA GLN A 267 -10.77 -8.20 -9.07
C GLN A 267 -10.34 -6.72 -9.17
N HIS A 268 -10.56 -5.96 -8.11
CA HIS A 268 -10.12 -4.57 -8.05
C HIS A 268 -8.58 -4.57 -8.05
N ARG A 269 -7.96 -3.88 -9.03
CA ARG A 269 -6.49 -3.92 -9.33
C ARG A 269 -5.94 -5.21 -9.95
N GLY A 270 -6.79 -6.16 -10.31
CA GLY A 270 -6.41 -7.28 -11.16
C GLY A 270 -6.02 -6.81 -12.58
N SER A 271 -5.29 -7.67 -13.30
CA SER A 271 -5.10 -7.47 -14.74
C SER A 271 -6.46 -7.62 -15.43
N TRP A 272 -6.93 -6.54 -16.06
CA TRP A 272 -8.10 -6.59 -16.95
C TRP A 272 -7.70 -7.35 -18.21
N LEU A 273 -8.02 -8.65 -18.22
CA LEU A 273 -7.74 -9.59 -19.28
C LEU A 273 -9.07 -10.11 -19.81
N PHE A 274 -9.37 -9.78 -21.05
CA PHE A 274 -10.60 -10.21 -21.72
C PHE A 274 -10.22 -11.25 -22.76
N ASP A 275 -11.09 -12.23 -22.99
CA ASP A 275 -10.98 -12.99 -24.24
C ASP A 275 -11.36 -12.09 -25.43
N ALA A 276 -11.18 -12.59 -26.65
CA ALA A 276 -11.42 -11.80 -27.85
C ALA A 276 -12.90 -11.43 -28.06
N GLU A 277 -13.84 -12.18 -27.48
CA GLU A 277 -15.27 -11.98 -27.63
C GLU A 277 -15.77 -10.90 -26.65
N ASP A 278 -15.43 -11.05 -25.37
CA ASP A 278 -15.68 -10.06 -24.31
C ASP A 278 -15.04 -8.71 -24.66
N ALA A 279 -13.82 -8.78 -25.21
CA ALA A 279 -13.12 -7.64 -25.76
C ALA A 279 -13.98 -6.90 -26.80
N THR A 280 -14.45 -7.62 -27.83
CA THR A 280 -15.21 -7.02 -28.93
C THR A 280 -16.52 -6.40 -28.42
N ALA A 281 -17.20 -7.07 -27.48
CA ALA A 281 -18.42 -6.57 -26.85
C ALA A 281 -18.19 -5.29 -26.04
N LEU A 282 -17.11 -5.22 -25.26
CA LEU A 282 -16.74 -4.02 -24.50
C LEU A 282 -16.35 -2.85 -25.40
N GLU A 283 -15.70 -3.11 -26.54
CA GLU A 283 -15.36 -2.09 -27.53
C GLU A 283 -16.62 -1.42 -28.10
N ALA A 284 -17.61 -2.23 -28.47
CA ALA A 284 -18.88 -1.75 -29.00
C ALA A 284 -19.64 -0.90 -27.96
N GLN A 285 -19.70 -1.35 -26.71
CA GLN A 285 -20.33 -0.61 -25.60
C GLN A 285 -19.64 0.73 -25.34
N TYR A 286 -18.31 0.78 -25.43
CA TYR A 286 -17.57 2.03 -25.25
C TYR A 286 -17.86 3.04 -26.37
N ARG A 287 -17.91 2.58 -27.62
CA ARG A 287 -18.19 3.44 -28.79
C ARG A 287 -19.62 3.96 -28.82
N GLN A 288 -20.60 3.18 -28.35
CA GLN A 288 -22.00 3.64 -28.27
C GLN A 288 -22.23 4.76 -27.24
N ARG A 289 -21.26 5.00 -26.36
CA ARG A 289 -21.29 6.06 -25.34
C ARG A 289 -20.58 7.35 -25.80
N SER A 290 -19.70 7.26 -26.79
CA SER A 290 -18.85 8.37 -27.27
C SER A 290 -19.50 9.09 -28.43
#